data_AF-A0A561UXC1-F1
#
_entry.id   AF-A0A561UXC1-F1
#
_cell.length_a   1.000
_cell.length_b   1.000
_cell.length_c   1.000
_cell.angle_alpha   90.00
_cell.angle_beta   90.00
_cell.angle_gamma   90.00
#
_symmetry.space_group_name_H-M   'P 1'
#
loop_
_entity.id
_entity.type
_entity.pdbx_description
1 polymer ?
#
loop_
_entity_poly.entity_id
_entity_poly.type
_entity_poly.pdbx_seq_one_letter_code
_entity_poly.pdbx_strand_id
1 'polypeptide(L)'
;MSTVSGTVSEALALERDLLSEMAGLAADQGGDDRTQWTSHAESVGRIDLGDHDDLSVERHLVEAAARTRTLLLRRGHLMDEGFYRSPDLTKPRTLPDGQRLHLAYERSLPVDALEQKLASRGREPSGGWRRRTVAFSSGMAAITNILQSLTYMLKPSEEKPMRVDFWGDYFETGALLEYLSGATVRTRKVAPHDLDAVWSGPEASDVVLIEPIRYNWSLDALDVSRLVNGWRRGPAHTPIVVVDTTLASPTWPTGAFVDALVSPSGAPLVVEVRSGLKLDQQGLEISNLGVVDVFQHDRAMNPALTAEHVEETIKAARGITGACPSAASVAALDAPFLLDDQ
;
A
#
# COMPACT_ATOMS: atom_id res chain seq x y z
N MET A 1 -9.09 -28.27 1.62
CA MET A 1 -8.04 -27.54 2.36
C MET A 1 -7.20 -28.57 3.09
N SER A 2 -6.05 -28.93 2.51
CA SER A 2 -5.07 -29.80 3.16
C SER A 2 -4.30 -28.94 4.14
N THR A 3 -4.50 -29.16 5.44
CA THR A 3 -3.69 -28.52 6.49
C THR A 3 -2.26 -29.02 6.36
N VAL A 4 -1.36 -28.16 5.90
CA VAL A 4 0.09 -28.34 6.06
C VAL A 4 0.35 -28.19 7.56
N SER A 5 0.26 -29.30 8.28
CA SER A 5 0.75 -29.40 9.66
C SER A 5 2.25 -29.61 9.60
N GLY A 6 2.99 -28.58 9.20
CA GLY A 6 4.44 -28.62 9.25
C GLY A 6 4.92 -28.67 10.70
N THR A 7 5.96 -29.44 10.96
CA THR A 7 6.60 -29.43 12.29
C THR A 7 7.33 -28.09 12.50
N VAL A 8 7.55 -27.65 13.75
CA VAL A 8 8.29 -26.40 14.04
C VAL A 8 9.64 -26.39 13.33
N SER A 9 10.32 -27.53 13.30
CA SER A 9 11.59 -27.73 12.58
C SER A 9 11.48 -27.45 11.07
N GLU A 10 10.37 -27.82 10.42
CA GLU A 10 10.14 -27.53 9.00
C GLU A 10 9.91 -26.03 8.75
N ALA A 11 9.21 -25.34 9.65
CA ALA A 11 9.00 -23.90 9.54
C ALA A 11 10.32 -23.12 9.70
N LEU A 12 11.14 -23.50 10.69
CA LEU A 12 12.46 -22.91 10.91
C LEU A 12 13.42 -23.20 9.73
N ALA A 13 13.34 -24.39 9.14
CA ALA A 13 14.11 -24.72 7.94
C ALA A 13 13.72 -23.84 6.75
N LEU A 14 12.41 -23.65 6.53
CA LEU A 14 11.90 -22.79 5.48
C LEU A 14 12.35 -21.33 5.68
N GLU A 15 12.27 -20.80 6.90
CA GLU A 15 12.71 -19.43 7.19
C GLU A 15 14.22 -19.25 6.95
N ARG A 16 15.05 -20.20 7.38
CA ARG A 16 16.50 -20.20 7.10
C ARG A 16 16.76 -20.15 5.59
N ASP A 17 16.11 -21.03 4.85
CA ASP A 17 16.33 -21.16 3.40
C ASP A 17 15.88 -19.89 2.67
N LEU A 18 14.73 -19.33 3.04
CA LEU A 18 14.24 -18.05 2.52
C LEU A 18 15.21 -16.90 2.83
N LEU A 19 15.69 -16.76 4.07
CA LEU A 19 16.65 -15.71 4.43
C LEU A 19 17.98 -15.85 3.68
N SER A 20 18.45 -17.08 3.47
CA SER A 20 19.66 -17.36 2.69
C SER A 20 19.47 -17.01 1.21
N GLU A 21 18.34 -17.39 0.62
CA GLU A 21 17.96 -17.05 -0.75
C GLU A 21 17.84 -15.54 -0.95
N MET A 22 17.11 -14.84 -0.07
CA MET A 22 16.99 -13.38 -0.10
C MET A 22 18.38 -12.70 -0.07
N ALA A 23 19.27 -13.15 0.81
CA ALA A 23 20.63 -12.62 0.89
C ALA A 23 21.45 -12.90 -0.38
N GLY A 24 21.27 -14.08 -0.99
CA GLY A 24 21.88 -14.44 -2.28
C GLY A 24 21.40 -13.54 -3.41
N LEU A 25 20.08 -13.36 -3.55
CA LEU A 25 19.49 -12.48 -4.57
C LEU A 25 19.98 -11.03 -4.41
N ALA A 26 20.07 -10.52 -3.18
CA ALA A 26 20.63 -9.19 -2.92
C ALA A 26 22.14 -9.08 -3.23
N ALA A 27 22.91 -10.16 -3.09
CA ALA A 27 24.32 -10.21 -3.50
C ALA A 27 24.45 -10.16 -5.03
N ASP A 28 23.54 -10.81 -5.76
CA ASP A 28 23.55 -10.92 -7.22
C ASP A 28 23.13 -9.63 -7.93
N GLN A 29 22.40 -8.73 -7.26
CA GLN A 29 22.19 -7.36 -7.74
C GLN A 29 23.49 -6.55 -7.91
N GLY A 30 24.60 -7.01 -7.32
CA GLY A 30 25.90 -6.34 -7.40
C GLY A 30 26.03 -5.15 -6.44
N GLY A 31 27.01 -4.28 -6.71
CA GLY A 31 27.34 -3.14 -5.85
C GLY A 31 28.45 -3.40 -4.81
N ASP A 32 28.82 -2.35 -4.08
CA ASP A 32 29.95 -2.35 -3.14
C ASP A 32 29.70 -3.24 -1.90
N ASP A 33 28.46 -3.64 -1.65
CA ASP A 33 28.05 -4.46 -0.51
C ASP A 33 27.92 -5.97 -0.85
N ARG A 34 28.23 -6.39 -2.08
CA ARG A 34 28.15 -7.81 -2.52
C ARG A 34 28.83 -8.78 -1.56
N THR A 35 30.03 -8.43 -1.07
CA THR A 35 30.78 -9.26 -0.12
C THR A 35 30.05 -9.40 1.21
N GLN A 36 29.38 -8.35 1.68
CA GLN A 36 28.61 -8.38 2.93
C GLN A 36 27.39 -9.29 2.79
N TRP A 37 26.68 -9.21 1.66
CA TRP A 37 25.54 -10.08 1.35
C TRP A 37 25.95 -11.54 1.17
N THR A 38 27.02 -11.82 0.44
CA THR A 38 27.54 -13.19 0.26
C THR A 38 27.91 -13.81 1.61
N SER A 39 28.65 -13.07 2.45
CA SER A 39 28.99 -13.52 3.80
C SER A 39 27.76 -13.72 4.69
N HIS A 40 26.73 -12.89 4.53
CA HIS A 40 25.48 -13.03 5.26
C HIS A 40 24.71 -14.29 4.83
N ALA A 41 24.54 -14.51 3.51
CA ALA A 41 23.89 -15.70 2.96
C ALA A 41 24.54 -17.01 3.46
N GLU A 42 25.88 -17.07 3.44
CA GLU A 42 26.64 -18.19 3.99
C GLU A 42 26.43 -18.37 5.50
N SER A 43 26.37 -17.27 6.26
CA SER A 43 26.15 -17.31 7.71
C SER A 43 24.76 -17.88 8.04
N VAL A 44 23.74 -17.48 7.29
CA VAL A 44 22.37 -18.00 7.45
C VAL A 44 22.30 -19.47 7.10
N GLY A 45 22.90 -19.88 5.98
CA GLY A 45 22.92 -21.29 5.55
C GLY A 45 23.66 -22.25 6.51
N ARG A 46 24.48 -21.72 7.42
CA ARG A 46 25.18 -22.48 8.48
C ARG A 46 24.41 -22.56 9.80
N ILE A 47 23.23 -21.95 9.91
CA ILE A 47 22.38 -22.10 11.11
C ILE A 47 21.98 -23.57 11.22
N ASP A 48 22.46 -24.22 12.27
CA ASP A 48 22.18 -25.61 12.56
C ASP A 48 20.77 -25.77 13.12
N LEU A 49 20.02 -26.72 12.56
CA LEU A 49 18.64 -27.05 12.92
C LEU A 49 18.54 -28.37 13.71
N GLY A 50 19.63 -29.13 13.81
CA GLY A 50 19.62 -30.51 14.32
C GLY A 50 19.89 -30.65 15.82
N ASP A 51 20.73 -29.78 16.40
CA ASP A 51 21.27 -29.96 17.75
C ASP A 51 20.88 -28.86 18.77
N HIS A 52 19.99 -27.95 18.38
CA HIS A 52 19.58 -26.80 19.21
C HIS A 52 18.10 -26.88 19.63
N ASP A 53 17.79 -26.34 20.81
CA ASP A 53 16.41 -26.02 21.20
C ASP A 53 15.82 -25.04 20.18
N ASP A 54 14.55 -25.24 19.78
CA ASP A 54 13.86 -24.48 18.74
C ASP A 54 13.95 -22.96 19.00
N LEU A 55 13.90 -22.55 20.28
CA LEU A 55 14.05 -21.16 20.70
C LEU A 55 15.42 -20.56 20.35
N SER A 56 16.48 -21.35 20.42
CA SER A 56 17.82 -20.88 20.05
C SER A 56 17.96 -20.71 18.54
N VAL A 57 17.35 -21.61 17.75
CA VAL A 57 17.29 -21.50 16.29
C VAL A 57 16.49 -20.26 15.89
N GLU A 58 15.30 -20.10 16.46
CA GLU A 58 14.44 -18.93 16.24
C GLU A 58 15.18 -17.62 16.53
N ARG A 59 15.92 -17.54 17.65
CA ARG A 59 16.74 -16.35 17.96
C ARG A 59 17.78 -16.07 16.88
N HIS A 60 18.49 -17.08 16.38
CA HIS A 60 19.46 -16.89 15.30
C HIS A 60 18.81 -16.42 14.00
N LEU A 61 17.60 -16.91 13.70
CA LEU A 61 16.84 -16.47 12.52
C LEU A 61 16.35 -15.02 12.66
N VAL A 62 15.87 -14.62 13.85
CA VAL A 62 15.52 -13.22 14.15
C VAL A 62 16.73 -12.30 13.98
N GLU A 63 17.90 -12.69 14.48
CA GLU A 63 19.15 -11.94 14.31
C GLU A 63 19.55 -11.86 12.82
N ALA A 64 19.37 -12.95 12.07
CA ALA A 64 19.62 -12.98 10.63
C ALA A 64 18.68 -12.04 9.86
N ALA A 65 17.38 -12.04 10.16
CA ALA A 65 16.39 -11.14 9.58
C ALA A 65 16.71 -9.67 9.91
N ALA A 66 17.06 -9.37 11.16
CA ALA A 66 17.48 -8.04 11.58
C ALA A 66 18.75 -7.57 10.84
N ARG A 67 19.68 -8.48 10.55
CA ARG A 67 20.87 -8.19 9.75
C ARG A 67 20.53 -7.97 8.28
N THR A 68 19.64 -8.76 7.69
CA THR A 68 19.09 -8.53 6.33
C THR A 68 18.50 -7.12 6.21
N ARG A 69 17.63 -6.76 7.16
CA ARG A 69 17.05 -5.41 7.27
C ARG A 69 18.13 -4.33 7.34
N THR A 70 19.14 -4.52 8.19
CA THR A 70 20.22 -3.55 8.39
C THR A 70 21.03 -3.34 7.10
N LEU A 71 21.34 -4.41 6.37
CA LEU A 71 22.07 -4.31 5.10
C LEU A 71 21.27 -3.54 4.04
N LEU A 72 19.96 -3.79 3.91
CA LEU A 72 19.08 -3.06 3.00
C LEU A 72 19.00 -1.56 3.33
N LEU A 73 18.79 -1.23 4.62
CA LEU A 73 18.75 0.16 5.06
C LEU A 73 20.09 0.88 4.84
N ARG A 74 21.21 0.18 5.08
CA ARG A 74 22.54 0.71 4.84
C ARG A 74 22.78 0.96 3.35
N ARG A 75 22.39 0.02 2.48
CA ARG A 75 22.44 0.20 1.02
C ARG A 75 21.69 1.46 0.62
N GLY A 76 20.44 1.61 1.04
CA GLY A 76 19.64 2.80 0.77
C GLY A 76 20.29 4.10 1.28
N HIS A 77 20.85 4.09 2.49
CA HIS A 77 21.52 5.26 3.06
C HIS A 77 22.79 5.68 2.31
N LEU A 78 23.68 4.73 2.00
CA LEU A 78 24.93 5.00 1.28
C LEU A 78 24.67 5.62 -0.10
N MET A 79 23.55 5.25 -0.73
CA MET A 79 23.15 5.81 -2.02
C MET A 79 22.66 7.26 -1.92
N ASP A 80 22.10 7.66 -0.78
CA ASP A 80 21.60 9.02 -0.55
C ASP A 80 22.67 9.94 0.05
N GLU A 81 23.64 9.41 0.82
CA GLU A 81 24.71 10.17 1.50
C GLU A 81 25.48 11.11 0.56
N GLY A 82 25.71 10.68 -0.68
CA GLY A 82 26.45 11.44 -1.69
C GLY A 82 25.66 12.58 -2.34
N PHE A 83 24.45 12.90 -1.87
CA PHE A 83 23.56 13.88 -2.48
C PHE A 83 22.88 14.80 -1.45
N TYR A 84 22.84 16.09 -1.77
CA TYR A 84 22.01 17.03 -1.03
C TYR A 84 20.52 16.85 -1.38
N ARG A 85 19.63 17.30 -0.49
CA ARG A 85 18.18 17.33 -0.73
C ARG A 85 17.75 18.32 -1.81
N SER A 86 18.61 19.30 -2.09
CA SER A 86 18.46 20.20 -3.23
C SER A 86 18.87 19.49 -4.52
N PRO A 87 18.17 19.72 -5.65
CA PRO A 87 18.54 19.13 -6.93
C PRO A 87 19.99 19.48 -7.35
N ASP A 88 20.75 18.48 -7.82
CA ASP A 88 22.05 18.65 -8.44
C ASP A 88 21.97 18.21 -9.92
N LEU A 89 22.09 19.17 -10.83
CA LEU A 89 22.00 18.97 -12.29
C LEU A 89 23.20 18.23 -12.87
N THR A 90 24.30 18.10 -12.11
CA THR A 90 25.57 17.57 -12.61
C THR A 90 25.78 16.10 -12.27
N LYS A 91 25.04 15.58 -11.29
CA LYS A 91 25.22 14.22 -10.75
C LYS A 91 23.87 13.50 -10.66
N PRO A 92 23.53 12.59 -11.60
CA PRO A 92 22.31 11.79 -11.47
C PRO A 92 22.42 10.80 -10.32
N ARG A 93 21.33 10.60 -9.59
CA ARG A 93 21.17 9.51 -8.62
C ARG A 93 20.81 8.25 -9.39
N THR A 94 21.50 7.13 -9.15
CA THR A 94 21.22 5.84 -9.81
C THR A 94 20.87 4.82 -8.75
N LEU A 95 19.74 4.12 -8.89
CA LEU A 95 19.23 3.07 -8.01
C LEU A 95 20.00 1.74 -8.20
N PRO A 96 19.88 0.77 -7.27
CA PRO A 96 20.55 -0.53 -7.37
C PRO A 96 20.25 -1.28 -8.68
N ASP A 97 19.01 -1.22 -9.16
CA ASP A 97 18.56 -1.75 -10.46
C ASP A 97 19.13 -1.02 -11.69
N GLY A 98 19.88 0.07 -11.48
CA GLY A 98 20.45 0.91 -12.53
C GLY A 98 19.53 2.03 -13.02
N GLN A 99 18.31 2.15 -12.48
CA GLN A 99 17.40 3.23 -12.84
C GLN A 99 17.95 4.58 -12.37
N ARG A 100 17.85 5.61 -13.22
CA ARG A 100 18.24 6.97 -12.86
C ARG A 100 17.06 7.73 -12.28
N LEU A 101 17.24 8.22 -11.05
CA LEU A 101 16.34 9.19 -10.45
C LEU A 101 16.71 10.57 -10.98
N HIS A 102 15.94 11.04 -11.97
CA HIS A 102 16.12 12.35 -12.56
C HIS A 102 15.60 13.45 -11.62
N LEU A 103 16.49 14.36 -11.26
CA LEU A 103 16.21 15.77 -10.90
C LEU A 103 14.80 16.06 -10.39
N ALA A 104 14.62 15.82 -9.10
CA ALA A 104 13.49 16.33 -8.35
C ALA A 104 13.97 16.77 -6.97
N TYR A 105 13.23 17.71 -6.35
CA TYR A 105 13.32 17.82 -4.90
C TYR A 105 12.95 16.47 -4.30
N GLU A 106 13.61 16.06 -3.22
CA GLU A 106 13.33 14.76 -2.57
C GLU A 106 11.83 14.54 -2.30
N ARG A 107 11.11 15.61 -1.95
CA ARG A 107 9.66 15.58 -1.73
C ARG A 107 8.82 15.19 -2.95
N SER A 108 9.36 15.27 -4.15
CA SER A 108 8.69 15.01 -5.42
C SER A 108 9.49 14.04 -6.30
N LEU A 109 10.21 13.11 -5.67
CA LEU A 109 11.02 12.12 -6.37
C LEU A 109 10.15 11.29 -7.34
N PRO A 110 10.56 11.13 -8.61
CA PRO A 110 9.89 10.19 -9.51
C PRO A 110 10.21 8.77 -9.03
N VAL A 111 9.17 8.01 -8.69
CA VAL A 111 9.28 6.64 -8.16
C VAL A 111 8.60 5.64 -9.10
N ASP A 112 8.68 5.89 -10.40
CA ASP A 112 7.90 5.17 -11.42
C ASP A 112 8.26 3.66 -11.48
N ALA A 113 9.52 3.27 -11.25
CA ALA A 113 9.87 1.84 -11.24
C ALA A 113 9.27 1.12 -10.02
N LEU A 114 9.33 1.76 -8.85
CA LEU A 114 8.68 1.23 -7.65
C LEU A 114 7.16 1.09 -7.87
N GLU A 115 6.53 2.10 -8.48
CA GLU A 115 5.10 2.05 -8.81
C GLU A 115 4.78 0.97 -9.85
N GLN A 116 5.62 0.77 -10.87
CA GLN A 116 5.47 -0.31 -11.84
C GLN A 116 5.59 -1.70 -11.19
N LYS A 117 6.57 -1.87 -10.29
CA LYS A 117 6.76 -3.09 -9.50
C LYS A 117 5.54 -3.37 -8.62
N LEU A 118 4.98 -2.35 -8.00
CA LEU A 118 3.74 -2.46 -7.21
C LEU A 118 2.51 -2.75 -8.07
N ALA A 119 2.45 -2.19 -9.28
CA ALA A 119 1.33 -2.33 -10.21
C ALA A 119 1.23 -3.74 -10.82
N SER A 120 2.35 -4.45 -10.98
CA SER A 120 2.34 -5.83 -11.45
C SER A 120 1.73 -6.79 -10.44
N ARG A 121 1.59 -6.38 -9.17
CA ARG A 121 1.15 -7.27 -8.10
C ARG A 121 -0.35 -7.54 -8.07
N GLY A 122 -0.67 -8.79 -7.80
CA GLY A 122 -2.04 -9.23 -7.55
C GLY A 122 -2.84 -9.48 -8.82
N ARG A 123 -3.99 -10.13 -8.65
CA ARG A 123 -4.83 -10.52 -9.79
C ARG A 123 -5.52 -9.29 -10.40
N GLU A 124 -5.30 -9.06 -11.69
CA GLU A 124 -6.05 -8.04 -12.42
C GLU A 124 -7.57 -8.31 -12.33
N PRO A 125 -8.39 -7.26 -12.15
CA PRO A 125 -9.84 -7.37 -12.27
C PRO A 125 -10.28 -7.90 -13.63
N SER A 126 -11.55 -8.28 -13.75
CA SER A 126 -12.10 -8.70 -15.05
C SER A 126 -12.05 -7.59 -16.11
N GLY A 127 -12.32 -7.94 -17.38
CA GLY A 127 -12.23 -6.99 -18.49
C GLY A 127 -13.10 -5.74 -18.29
N GLY A 128 -12.55 -4.58 -18.67
CA GLY A 128 -13.22 -3.28 -18.56
C GLY A 128 -12.71 -2.41 -17.41
N TRP A 129 -11.86 -2.94 -16.54
CA TRP A 129 -11.16 -2.15 -15.51
C TRP A 129 -9.81 -1.62 -15.99
N ARG A 130 -9.44 -0.44 -15.48
CA ARG A 130 -8.10 0.15 -15.58
C ARG A 130 -7.59 0.40 -14.18
N ARG A 131 -6.31 0.07 -13.95
CA ARG A 131 -5.60 0.31 -12.68
C ARG A 131 -4.51 1.35 -12.88
N ARG A 132 -4.31 2.20 -11.87
CA ARG A 132 -3.16 3.09 -11.69
C ARG A 132 -2.61 2.94 -10.28
N THR A 133 -1.29 2.92 -10.13
CA THR A 133 -0.64 2.66 -8.85
C THR A 133 0.25 3.83 -8.45
N VAL A 134 0.13 4.27 -7.21
CA VAL A 134 0.91 5.39 -6.66
C VAL A 134 1.51 5.01 -5.31
N ALA A 135 2.81 5.27 -5.13
CA ALA A 135 3.51 5.03 -3.88
C ALA A 135 3.56 6.29 -3.01
N PHE A 136 3.39 6.14 -1.69
CA PHE A 136 3.47 7.19 -0.68
C PHE A 136 4.45 6.79 0.41
N SER A 137 4.92 7.76 1.20
CA SER A 137 5.82 7.51 2.33
C SER A 137 5.17 6.76 3.49
N SER A 138 3.82 6.69 3.55
CA SER A 138 3.07 5.84 4.47
C SER A 138 1.62 5.66 4.02
N GLY A 139 0.90 4.68 4.59
CA GLY A 139 -0.54 4.51 4.40
C GLY A 139 -1.35 5.75 4.80
N MET A 140 -1.03 6.38 5.94
CA MET A 140 -1.70 7.61 6.37
C MET A 140 -1.41 8.81 5.44
N ALA A 141 -0.21 8.89 4.87
CA ALA A 141 0.11 9.89 3.87
C ALA A 141 -0.71 9.69 2.59
N ALA A 142 -0.93 8.43 2.19
CA ALA A 142 -1.82 8.08 1.09
C ALA A 142 -3.28 8.50 1.35
N ILE A 143 -3.88 8.08 2.47
CA ILE A 143 -5.28 8.42 2.81
C ILE A 143 -5.46 9.94 2.88
N THR A 144 -4.55 10.64 3.54
CA THR A 144 -4.57 12.12 3.63
C THR A 144 -4.58 12.76 2.24
N ASN A 145 -3.65 12.36 1.36
CA ASN A 145 -3.54 12.94 0.02
C ASN A 145 -4.72 12.57 -0.88
N ILE A 146 -5.31 11.37 -0.73
CA ILE A 146 -6.54 10.99 -1.44
C ILE A 146 -7.68 11.92 -1.03
N LEU A 147 -7.97 12.05 0.27
CA LEU A 147 -9.09 12.88 0.75
C LEU A 147 -8.94 14.36 0.38
N GLN A 148 -7.72 14.90 0.49
CA GLN A 148 -7.41 16.27 0.06
C GLN A 148 -7.58 16.46 -1.45
N SER A 149 -7.12 15.49 -2.25
CA SER A 149 -7.26 15.52 -3.71
C SER A 149 -8.72 15.41 -4.12
N LEU A 150 -9.51 14.56 -3.46
CA LEU A 150 -10.96 14.47 -3.67
C LEU A 150 -11.65 15.80 -3.34
N THR A 151 -11.25 16.46 -2.25
CA THR A 151 -11.76 17.80 -1.92
C THR A 151 -11.44 18.81 -3.05
N TYR A 152 -10.22 18.79 -3.57
CA TYR A 152 -9.82 19.65 -4.68
C TYR A 152 -10.61 19.37 -5.98
N MET A 153 -10.80 18.09 -6.32
CA MET A 153 -11.49 17.69 -7.56
C MET A 153 -13.01 17.89 -7.49
N LEU A 154 -13.63 17.56 -6.35
CA LEU A 154 -15.08 17.65 -6.15
C LEU A 154 -15.54 19.08 -5.82
N LYS A 155 -14.62 19.95 -5.37
CA LYS A 155 -14.86 21.37 -5.05
C LYS A 155 -16.09 21.56 -4.15
N PRO A 156 -16.14 20.90 -2.97
CA PRO A 156 -17.30 21.04 -2.10
C PRO A 156 -17.42 22.46 -1.55
N SER A 157 -18.64 22.84 -1.20
CA SER A 157 -18.99 24.13 -0.62
C SER A 157 -19.83 23.95 0.65
N GLU A 158 -20.15 25.02 1.37
CA GLU A 158 -21.05 24.92 2.54
C GLU A 158 -22.47 24.47 2.15
N GLU A 159 -22.93 24.86 0.95
CA GLU A 159 -24.23 24.47 0.39
C GLU A 159 -24.24 23.02 -0.11
N LYS A 160 -23.10 22.55 -0.62
CA LYS A 160 -22.90 21.18 -1.12
C LYS A 160 -21.59 20.61 -0.58
N PRO A 161 -21.57 20.20 0.70
CA PRO A 161 -20.36 19.65 1.31
C PRO A 161 -20.08 18.25 0.77
N MET A 162 -18.81 17.86 0.75
CA MET A 162 -18.39 16.49 0.49
C MET A 162 -18.71 15.63 1.71
N ARG A 163 -19.50 14.58 1.53
CA ARG A 163 -19.89 13.64 2.58
C ARG A 163 -18.97 12.42 2.54
N VAL A 164 -18.28 12.17 3.64
CA VAL A 164 -17.37 11.03 3.81
C VAL A 164 -17.91 10.13 4.91
N ASP A 165 -18.37 8.94 4.54
CA ASP A 165 -18.73 7.89 5.49
C ASP A 165 -17.52 6.98 5.74
N PHE A 166 -17.27 6.65 6.99
CA PHE A 166 -16.16 5.81 7.41
C PHE A 166 -16.64 4.55 8.15
N TRP A 167 -16.39 3.39 7.56
CA TRP A 167 -16.54 2.09 8.20
C TRP A 167 -15.16 1.53 8.56
N GLY A 168 -14.72 1.77 9.79
CA GLY A 168 -13.40 1.38 10.26
C GLY A 168 -13.17 1.78 11.72
N ASP A 169 -12.04 1.37 12.28
CA ASP A 169 -11.64 1.69 13.65
C ASP A 169 -10.18 2.11 13.80
N TYR A 170 -9.39 2.21 12.71
CA TYR A 170 -8.04 2.71 12.83
C TYR A 170 -8.03 4.14 13.36
N PHE A 171 -7.36 4.34 14.50
CA PHE A 171 -7.50 5.57 15.27
C PHE A 171 -6.94 6.80 14.53
N GLU A 172 -5.85 6.66 13.77
CA GLU A 172 -5.27 7.77 13.00
C GLU A 172 -6.19 8.17 11.83
N THR A 173 -6.89 7.21 11.22
CA THR A 173 -7.93 7.49 10.21
C THR A 173 -9.08 8.26 10.84
N GLY A 174 -9.56 7.84 12.02
CA GLY A 174 -10.60 8.56 12.76
C GLY A 174 -10.19 10.00 13.11
N ALA A 175 -8.97 10.19 13.63
CA ALA A 175 -8.44 11.51 13.97
C ALA A 175 -8.25 12.40 12.72
N LEU A 176 -7.75 11.83 11.61
CA LEU A 176 -7.64 12.53 10.33
C LEU A 176 -9.01 13.05 9.86
N LEU A 177 -10.05 12.21 9.91
CA LEU A 177 -11.40 12.60 9.52
C LEU A 177 -11.97 13.71 10.42
N GLU A 178 -11.68 13.68 11.71
CA GLU A 178 -12.02 14.78 12.62
C GLU A 178 -11.31 16.09 12.23
N TYR A 179 -10.01 16.03 11.92
CA TYR A 179 -9.26 17.21 11.45
C TYR A 179 -9.75 17.77 10.11
N LEU A 180 -10.24 16.91 9.22
CA LEU A 180 -10.79 17.31 7.92
C LEU A 180 -12.23 17.81 8.01
N SER A 181 -12.94 17.51 9.10
CA SER A 181 -14.35 17.86 9.24
C SER A 181 -14.55 19.36 9.38
N GLY A 182 -15.51 19.91 8.64
CA GLY A 182 -15.82 21.34 8.65
C GLY A 182 -17.06 21.67 7.81
N ALA A 183 -17.19 22.94 7.42
CA ALA A 183 -18.35 23.40 6.66
C ALA A 183 -18.46 22.77 5.26
N THR A 184 -17.32 22.46 4.63
CA THR A 184 -17.23 21.89 3.28
C THR A 184 -17.02 20.39 3.24
N VAL A 185 -16.62 19.75 4.36
CA VAL A 185 -16.42 18.30 4.44
C VAL A 185 -17.13 17.79 5.68
N ARG A 186 -18.10 16.90 5.49
CA ARG A 186 -18.85 16.26 6.57
C ARG A 186 -18.44 14.81 6.67
N THR A 187 -17.86 14.43 7.80
CA THR A 187 -17.49 13.04 8.04
C THR A 187 -18.47 12.38 9.01
N ARG A 188 -18.70 11.09 8.84
CA ARG A 188 -19.53 10.29 9.75
C ARG A 188 -18.94 8.90 9.89
N LYS A 189 -18.79 8.45 11.14
CA LYS A 189 -18.46 7.06 11.43
C LYS A 189 -19.72 6.19 11.30
N VAL A 190 -19.64 5.12 10.52
CA VAL A 190 -20.76 4.24 10.20
C VAL A 190 -20.77 3.04 11.14
N ALA A 191 -21.89 2.81 11.82
CA ALA A 191 -22.05 1.61 12.62
C ALA A 191 -22.31 0.39 11.70
N PRO A 192 -21.96 -0.85 12.11
CA PRO A 192 -22.17 -2.04 11.29
C PRO A 192 -23.62 -2.22 10.78
N HIS A 193 -24.62 -1.82 11.58
CA HIS A 193 -26.03 -1.93 11.19
C HIS A 193 -26.47 -0.85 10.18
N ASP A 194 -25.68 0.21 9.97
CA ASP A 194 -26.02 1.34 9.10
C ASP A 194 -25.35 1.28 7.72
N LEU A 195 -24.64 0.18 7.41
CA LEU A 195 -23.88 0.06 6.16
C LEU A 195 -24.73 0.23 4.89
N ASP A 196 -26.01 -0.11 4.92
CA ASP A 196 -26.91 0.11 3.77
C ASP A 196 -27.23 1.60 3.55
N ALA A 197 -27.21 2.41 4.62
CA ALA A 197 -27.59 3.82 4.58
C ALA A 197 -26.51 4.73 3.96
N VAL A 198 -25.28 4.24 3.81
CA VAL A 198 -24.19 5.00 3.17
C VAL A 198 -24.47 5.26 1.70
N TRP A 199 -25.24 4.37 1.07
CA TRP A 199 -25.55 4.45 -0.35
C TRP A 199 -26.73 5.36 -0.62
N SER A 200 -27.81 5.28 0.15
CA SER A 200 -29.11 5.85 -0.26
C SER A 200 -29.66 6.94 0.65
N GLY A 201 -30.33 7.93 0.05
CA GLY A 201 -31.08 8.97 0.75
C GLY A 201 -30.50 10.37 0.54
N PRO A 202 -31.09 11.41 1.16
CA PRO A 202 -30.57 12.78 1.11
C PRO A 202 -29.21 12.95 1.81
N GLU A 203 -28.83 11.96 2.63
CA GLU A 203 -27.58 11.88 3.37
C GLU A 203 -26.61 10.85 2.77
N ALA A 204 -26.82 10.45 1.51
CA ALA A 204 -25.94 9.53 0.82
C ALA A 204 -24.53 10.12 0.65
N SER A 205 -23.53 9.23 0.67
CA SER A 205 -22.13 9.63 0.70
C SER A 205 -21.53 9.86 -0.69
N ASP A 206 -20.67 10.87 -0.79
CA ASP A 206 -19.83 11.09 -1.96
C ASP A 206 -18.61 10.17 -1.92
N VAL A 207 -18.10 9.90 -0.72
CA VAL A 207 -16.95 9.03 -0.45
C VAL A 207 -17.31 8.05 0.66
N VAL A 208 -17.07 6.76 0.42
CA VAL A 208 -17.17 5.73 1.45
C VAL A 208 -15.79 5.15 1.69
N LEU A 209 -15.22 5.41 2.86
CA LEU A 209 -13.94 4.88 3.33
C LEU A 209 -14.17 3.63 4.18
N ILE A 210 -13.53 2.51 3.83
CA ILE A 210 -13.81 1.20 4.40
C ILE A 210 -12.50 0.51 4.79
N GLU A 211 -12.39 0.03 6.01
CA GLU A 211 -11.37 -0.95 6.42
C GLU A 211 -12.02 -2.34 6.41
N PRO A 212 -11.73 -3.28 5.49
CA PRO A 212 -12.44 -4.55 5.43
C PRO A 212 -12.38 -5.40 6.70
N ILE A 213 -11.32 -5.23 7.49
CA ILE A 213 -11.17 -5.73 8.84
C ILE A 213 -10.99 -4.52 9.74
N ARG A 214 -11.92 -4.29 10.65
CA ARG A 214 -11.86 -3.15 11.56
C ARG A 214 -10.77 -3.37 12.60
N TYR A 215 -9.93 -2.36 12.85
CA TYR A 215 -8.92 -2.43 13.89
C TYR A 215 -9.50 -2.23 15.30
N ASN A 216 -10.34 -3.17 15.73
CA ASN A 216 -10.93 -3.22 17.06
C ASN A 216 -10.62 -4.56 17.75
N TRP A 217 -11.04 -4.70 19.00
CA TRP A 217 -10.79 -5.92 19.79
C TRP A 217 -11.38 -7.20 19.20
N SER A 218 -12.40 -7.07 18.34
CA SER A 218 -13.10 -8.20 17.72
C SER A 218 -12.65 -8.47 16.28
N LEU A 219 -11.83 -7.60 15.69
CA LEU A 219 -11.42 -7.65 14.29
C LEU A 219 -12.62 -7.85 13.36
N ASP A 220 -13.69 -7.08 13.57
CA ASP A 220 -14.95 -7.23 12.82
C ASP A 220 -14.70 -7.16 11.32
N ALA A 221 -15.17 -8.17 10.59
CA ALA A 221 -15.06 -8.24 9.15
C ALA A 221 -16.26 -7.58 8.45
N LEU A 222 -15.99 -6.96 7.31
CA LEU A 222 -17.00 -6.35 6.44
C LEU A 222 -17.90 -7.41 5.83
N ASP A 223 -19.21 -7.22 5.92
CA ASP A 223 -20.16 -7.95 5.08
C ASP A 223 -20.14 -7.36 3.66
N VAL A 224 -19.23 -7.89 2.84
CA VAL A 224 -19.05 -7.50 1.44
C VAL A 224 -20.35 -7.69 0.64
N SER A 225 -21.11 -8.75 0.92
CA SER A 225 -22.35 -9.03 0.19
C SER A 225 -23.40 -7.95 0.48
N ARG A 226 -23.53 -7.55 1.75
CA ARG A 226 -24.41 -6.45 2.15
C ARG A 226 -23.97 -5.12 1.54
N LEU A 227 -22.67 -4.81 1.57
CA LEU A 227 -22.13 -3.60 0.94
C LEU A 227 -22.50 -3.54 -0.55
N VAL A 228 -22.20 -4.60 -1.30
CA VAL A 228 -22.44 -4.69 -2.76
C VAL A 228 -23.93 -4.65 -3.07
N ASN A 229 -24.77 -5.31 -2.28
CA ASN A 229 -26.23 -5.27 -2.45
C ASN A 229 -26.79 -3.88 -2.15
N GLY A 230 -26.26 -3.18 -1.14
CA GLY A 230 -26.56 -1.78 -0.86
C GLY A 230 -26.21 -0.90 -2.06
N TRP A 231 -24.99 -1.01 -2.58
CA TRP A 231 -24.51 -0.29 -3.76
C TRP A 231 -25.42 -0.48 -4.98
N ARG A 232 -25.76 -1.74 -5.32
CA ARG A 232 -26.62 -2.06 -6.48
C ARG A 232 -28.04 -1.52 -6.38
N ARG A 233 -28.54 -1.31 -5.15
CA ARG A 233 -29.85 -0.69 -4.88
C ARG A 233 -29.75 0.82 -4.69
N GLY A 234 -28.53 1.33 -4.55
CA GLY A 234 -28.22 2.70 -4.25
C GLY A 234 -28.60 3.68 -5.37
N PRO A 235 -28.52 4.98 -5.07
CA PRO A 235 -28.92 6.07 -5.93
C PRO A 235 -27.97 6.25 -7.13
N ALA A 236 -28.44 7.04 -8.11
CA ALA A 236 -27.76 7.32 -9.37
C ALA A 236 -26.60 8.34 -9.28
N HIS A 237 -26.01 8.57 -8.11
CA HIS A 237 -24.78 9.38 -7.99
C HIS A 237 -23.53 8.49 -7.94
N THR A 238 -22.37 9.09 -8.17
CA THR A 238 -21.08 8.40 -8.27
C THR A 238 -20.40 8.38 -6.91
N PRO A 239 -20.49 7.31 -6.10
CA PRO A 239 -19.65 7.21 -4.93
C PRO A 239 -18.23 6.86 -5.37
N ILE A 240 -17.29 7.45 -4.65
CA ILE A 240 -15.91 7.00 -4.62
C ILE A 240 -15.81 6.03 -3.44
N VAL A 241 -15.35 4.81 -3.69
CA VAL A 241 -15.13 3.82 -2.64
C VAL A 241 -13.64 3.75 -2.35
N VAL A 242 -13.25 4.19 -1.16
CA VAL A 242 -11.86 4.05 -0.69
C VAL A 242 -11.79 2.84 0.24
N VAL A 243 -10.91 1.90 -0.02
CA VAL A 243 -10.77 0.67 0.79
C VAL A 243 -9.35 0.57 1.33
N ASP A 244 -9.19 0.72 2.63
CA ASP A 244 -7.92 0.45 3.32
C ASP A 244 -7.81 -1.04 3.63
N THR A 245 -7.04 -1.75 2.83
CA THR A 245 -6.85 -3.20 2.92
C THR A 245 -5.68 -3.60 3.79
N THR A 246 -5.08 -2.68 4.56
CA THR A 246 -3.86 -2.92 5.34
C THR A 246 -3.89 -4.20 6.19
N LEU A 247 -5.00 -4.50 6.86
CA LEU A 247 -5.15 -5.71 7.70
C LEU A 247 -5.61 -6.95 6.94
N ALA A 248 -6.03 -6.81 5.69
CA ALA A 248 -6.51 -7.90 4.85
C ALA A 248 -5.53 -8.29 3.74
N SER A 249 -4.60 -7.41 3.37
CA SER A 249 -3.54 -7.65 2.39
C SER A 249 -2.58 -8.73 2.89
N PRO A 250 -2.04 -9.61 2.02
CA PRO A 250 -2.31 -9.72 0.58
C PRO A 250 -3.54 -10.57 0.24
N THR A 251 -4.28 -11.06 1.24
CA THR A 251 -5.41 -11.99 1.04
C THR A 251 -6.71 -11.33 0.57
N TRP A 252 -6.77 -10.01 0.56
CA TRP A 252 -7.94 -9.27 0.09
C TRP A 252 -8.19 -9.53 -1.42
N PRO A 253 -9.40 -9.99 -1.80
CA PRO A 253 -9.67 -10.37 -3.19
C PRO A 253 -10.07 -9.15 -4.03
N THR A 254 -9.15 -8.20 -4.23
CA THR A 254 -9.38 -6.90 -4.91
C THR A 254 -10.17 -7.06 -6.20
N GLY A 255 -9.73 -7.94 -7.12
CA GLY A 255 -10.39 -8.16 -8.40
C GLY A 255 -11.86 -8.56 -8.25
N ALA A 256 -12.14 -9.53 -7.38
CA ALA A 256 -13.51 -9.99 -7.14
C ALA A 256 -14.37 -8.91 -6.45
N PHE A 257 -13.78 -8.13 -5.55
CA PHE A 257 -14.45 -7.02 -4.88
C PHE A 257 -14.85 -5.91 -5.86
N VAL A 258 -13.92 -5.42 -6.68
CA VAL A 258 -14.23 -4.36 -7.65
C VAL A 258 -15.22 -4.85 -8.70
N ASP A 259 -15.07 -6.09 -9.20
CA ASP A 259 -16.02 -6.68 -10.15
C ASP A 259 -17.44 -6.77 -9.58
N ALA A 260 -17.59 -7.05 -8.28
CA ALA A 260 -18.89 -7.10 -7.64
C ALA A 260 -19.60 -5.74 -7.62
N LEU A 261 -18.85 -4.63 -7.65
CA LEU A 261 -19.35 -3.26 -7.71
C LEU A 261 -19.75 -2.80 -9.12
N VAL A 262 -19.62 -3.63 -10.16
CA VAL A 262 -20.18 -3.29 -11.47
C VAL A 262 -21.69 -3.53 -11.48
N SER A 263 -22.47 -2.54 -11.94
CA SER A 263 -23.92 -2.66 -12.13
C SER A 263 -24.34 -2.21 -13.53
N PRO A 264 -25.60 -2.46 -13.94
CA PRO A 264 -26.16 -1.88 -15.16
C PRO A 264 -26.23 -0.35 -15.15
N SER A 265 -26.35 0.28 -13.97
CA SER A 265 -26.41 1.74 -13.82
C SER A 265 -25.03 2.40 -13.79
N GLY A 266 -23.96 1.62 -13.63
CA GLY A 266 -22.58 2.10 -13.72
C GLY A 266 -21.66 1.38 -12.74
N ALA A 267 -20.46 1.93 -12.58
CA ALA A 267 -19.47 1.49 -11.62
C ALA A 267 -18.88 2.70 -10.87
N PRO A 268 -18.52 2.53 -9.58
CA PRO A 268 -17.86 3.58 -8.82
C PRO A 268 -16.39 3.71 -9.24
N LEU A 269 -15.78 4.82 -8.86
CA LEU A 269 -14.32 4.87 -8.75
C LEU A 269 -13.92 4.13 -7.47
N VAL A 270 -13.00 3.17 -7.55
CA VAL A 270 -12.50 2.47 -6.37
C VAL A 270 -11.04 2.86 -6.15
N VAL A 271 -10.69 3.21 -4.92
CA VAL A 271 -9.32 3.53 -4.51
C VAL A 271 -8.94 2.57 -3.40
N GLU A 272 -8.12 1.57 -3.70
CA GLU A 272 -7.53 0.72 -2.68
C GLU A 272 -6.30 1.41 -2.09
N VAL A 273 -6.19 1.39 -0.77
CA VAL A 273 -5.01 1.82 -0.03
C VAL A 273 -4.51 0.63 0.78
N ARG A 274 -3.20 0.47 0.90
CA ARG A 274 -2.60 -0.45 1.88
C ARG A 274 -1.27 0.07 2.40
N SER A 275 -0.95 -0.28 3.64
CA SER A 275 0.41 -0.18 4.17
C SER A 275 1.26 -1.32 3.64
N GLY A 276 2.32 -0.98 2.93
CA GLY A 276 3.35 -1.90 2.49
C GLY A 276 4.41 -2.22 3.55
N LEU A 277 4.27 -1.72 4.79
CA LEU A 277 5.29 -1.90 5.84
C LEU A 277 5.53 -3.37 6.22
N LYS A 278 4.49 -4.19 6.24
CA LYS A 278 4.53 -5.55 6.80
C LYS A 278 4.79 -6.60 5.72
N LEU A 279 3.72 -7.20 5.20
CA LEU A 279 3.80 -8.39 4.34
C LEU A 279 4.42 -8.08 2.97
N ASP A 280 4.20 -6.88 2.45
CA ASP A 280 4.84 -6.41 1.22
C ASP A 280 6.38 -6.33 1.37
N GLN A 281 6.89 -6.26 2.60
CA GLN A 281 8.30 -6.17 2.92
C GLN A 281 8.86 -7.43 3.60
N GLN A 282 8.17 -8.58 3.48
CA GLN A 282 8.57 -9.84 4.11
C GLN A 282 8.75 -9.73 5.64
N GLY A 283 8.03 -8.80 6.30
CA GLY A 283 8.17 -8.53 7.73
C GLY A 283 9.46 -7.78 8.12
N LEU A 284 10.29 -7.34 7.15
CA LEU A 284 11.54 -6.64 7.43
C LEU A 284 11.36 -5.17 7.82
N GLU A 285 10.18 -4.58 7.59
CA GLU A 285 9.85 -3.22 8.01
C GLU A 285 10.92 -2.18 7.61
N ILE A 286 11.25 -2.17 6.32
CA ILE A 286 12.24 -1.29 5.69
C ILE A 286 11.72 0.15 5.57
N SER A 287 10.45 0.31 5.22
CA SER A 287 9.81 1.62 5.01
C SER A 287 8.32 1.58 5.35
N ASN A 288 7.76 2.69 5.82
CA ASN A 288 6.32 2.80 6.11
C ASN A 288 5.42 2.71 4.87
N LEU A 289 6.00 2.78 3.66
CA LEU A 289 5.40 2.68 2.32
C LEU A 289 3.86 2.58 2.29
N GLY A 290 3.18 3.61 1.79
CA GLY A 290 1.78 3.51 1.40
C GLY A 290 1.65 3.14 -0.07
N VAL A 291 0.72 2.25 -0.41
CA VAL A 291 0.41 1.91 -1.80
C VAL A 291 -1.04 2.27 -2.07
N VAL A 292 -1.28 2.96 -3.19
CA VAL A 292 -2.61 3.31 -3.67
C VAL A 292 -2.82 2.70 -5.03
N ASP A 293 -3.91 1.96 -5.19
CA ASP A 293 -4.38 1.46 -6.47
C ASP A 293 -5.73 2.11 -6.81
N VAL A 294 -5.79 2.84 -7.92
CA VAL A 294 -6.99 3.50 -8.42
C VAL A 294 -7.58 2.68 -9.55
N PHE A 295 -8.80 2.22 -9.36
CA PHE A 295 -9.56 1.41 -10.30
C PHE A 295 -10.71 2.19 -10.90
N GLN A 296 -10.78 2.18 -12.24
CA GLN A 296 -11.90 2.74 -12.99
C GLN A 296 -12.40 1.72 -14.01
N HIS A 297 -13.71 1.50 -14.05
CA HIS A 297 -14.34 0.67 -15.07
C HIS A 297 -14.78 1.52 -16.28
N ASP A 298 -14.89 0.93 -17.47
CA ASP A 298 -15.39 1.60 -18.68
C ASP A 298 -16.86 2.07 -18.56
N ARG A 299 -17.57 1.64 -17.52
CA ARG A 299 -18.92 2.09 -17.14
C ARG A 299 -18.92 3.10 -15.98
N ALA A 300 -17.81 3.81 -15.79
CA ALA A 300 -17.69 4.81 -14.74
C ALA A 300 -18.83 5.83 -14.81
N MET A 301 -19.47 6.11 -13.66
CA MET A 301 -20.60 7.03 -13.61
C MET A 301 -20.19 8.50 -13.78
N ASN A 302 -18.95 8.85 -13.45
CA ASN A 302 -18.39 10.18 -13.64
C ASN A 302 -17.19 10.12 -14.60
N PRO A 303 -17.36 10.44 -15.89
CA PRO A 303 -16.27 10.41 -16.85
C PRO A 303 -15.24 11.53 -16.62
N ALA A 304 -15.55 12.55 -15.83
CA ALA A 304 -14.59 13.61 -15.47
C ALA A 304 -13.64 13.19 -14.34
N LEU A 305 -13.98 12.14 -13.57
CA LEU A 305 -13.14 11.60 -12.50
C LEU A 305 -12.52 10.28 -12.96
N THR A 306 -11.50 10.37 -13.80
CA THR A 306 -10.79 9.20 -14.34
C THR A 306 -9.70 8.71 -13.40
N ALA A 307 -9.33 7.43 -13.48
CA ALA A 307 -8.21 6.88 -12.70
C ALA A 307 -6.89 7.64 -12.98
N GLU A 308 -6.68 8.03 -14.23
CA GLU A 308 -5.53 8.84 -14.65
C GLU A 308 -5.55 10.24 -14.04
N HIS A 309 -6.69 10.94 -14.05
CA HIS A 309 -6.78 12.26 -13.43
C HIS A 309 -6.57 12.20 -11.91
N VAL A 310 -7.09 11.16 -11.26
CA VAL A 310 -6.86 10.92 -9.82
C VAL A 310 -5.38 10.63 -9.56
N GLU A 311 -4.76 9.74 -10.34
CA GLU A 311 -3.33 9.42 -10.25
C GLU A 311 -2.46 10.68 -10.36
N GLU A 312 -2.66 11.49 -11.41
CA GLU A 312 -1.93 12.73 -11.63
C GLU A 312 -2.11 13.70 -10.45
N THR A 313 -3.35 13.86 -9.97
CA THR A 313 -3.68 14.75 -8.86
C THR A 313 -3.01 14.30 -7.56
N ILE A 314 -3.09 13.00 -7.23
CA ILE A 314 -2.48 12.49 -5.98
C ILE A 314 -0.95 12.44 -6.07
N LYS A 315 -0.35 12.22 -7.25
CA LYS A 315 1.11 12.35 -7.48
C LYS A 315 1.57 13.79 -7.29
N ALA A 316 0.81 14.77 -7.78
CA ALA A 316 1.10 16.19 -7.56
C ALA A 316 0.97 16.56 -6.07
N ALA A 317 -0.12 16.14 -5.42
CA ALA A 317 -0.36 16.37 -3.99
C ALA A 317 0.74 15.74 -3.12
N ARG A 318 1.18 14.51 -3.46
CA ARG A 318 2.32 13.83 -2.82
C ARG A 318 3.58 14.69 -2.85
N GLY A 319 3.88 15.27 -4.01
CA GLY A 319 5.01 16.18 -4.21
C GLY A 319 4.94 17.45 -3.35
N ILE A 320 3.75 18.05 -3.26
CA ILE A 320 3.49 19.29 -2.53
C ILE A 320 3.56 19.07 -1.01
N THR A 321 2.97 17.97 -0.53
CA THR A 321 2.86 17.66 0.91
C THR A 321 4.10 16.98 1.48
N GLY A 322 5.08 16.62 0.65
CA GLY A 322 6.26 15.89 1.11
C GLY A 322 5.97 14.43 1.49
N ALA A 323 4.94 13.85 0.87
CA ALA A 323 4.50 12.48 1.11
C ALA A 323 5.16 11.46 0.16
N CYS A 324 6.21 11.86 -0.57
CA CYS A 324 6.96 10.95 -1.43
C CYS A 324 7.86 10.04 -0.59
N PRO A 325 8.02 8.75 -0.94
CA PRO A 325 9.09 7.92 -0.41
C PRO A 325 10.45 8.61 -0.60
N SER A 326 11.31 8.56 0.41
CA SER A 326 12.66 9.11 0.30
C SER A 326 13.52 8.27 -0.64
N ALA A 327 14.57 8.85 -1.21
CA ALA A 327 15.49 8.12 -2.09
C ALA A 327 16.11 6.91 -1.39
N ALA A 328 16.46 7.04 -0.11
CA ALA A 328 16.97 5.93 0.69
C ALA A 328 15.94 4.81 0.89
N SER A 329 14.66 5.16 1.11
CA SER A 329 13.59 4.16 1.19
C SER A 329 13.36 3.46 -0.15
N VAL A 330 13.32 4.21 -1.26
CA VAL A 330 13.15 3.64 -2.60
C VAL A 330 14.29 2.68 -2.91
N ALA A 331 15.54 3.08 -2.68
CA ALA A 331 16.71 2.24 -2.89
C ALA A 331 16.73 0.99 -1.99
N ALA A 332 16.24 1.08 -0.75
CA ALA A 332 16.16 -0.07 0.13
C ALA A 332 15.02 -1.04 -0.27
N LEU A 333 13.94 -0.52 -0.87
CA LEU A 333 12.81 -1.30 -1.38
C LEU A 333 13.08 -1.94 -2.75
N ASP A 334 14.13 -1.51 -3.45
CA ASP A 334 14.55 -2.02 -4.76
C ASP A 334 15.21 -3.43 -4.68
N ALA A 335 15.13 -4.09 -3.53
CA ALA A 335 15.60 -5.47 -3.39
C ALA A 335 14.75 -6.42 -4.25
N PRO A 336 15.36 -7.49 -4.79
CA PRO A 336 14.78 -8.35 -5.84
C PRO A 336 13.82 -9.41 -5.29
N PHE A 337 13.56 -9.38 -3.98
CA PHE A 337 12.63 -10.27 -3.27
C PHE A 337 11.55 -9.49 -2.52
N LEU A 338 11.64 -8.14 -2.53
CA LEU A 338 10.67 -7.26 -1.90
C LEU A 338 9.68 -6.81 -2.96
N LEU A 339 8.38 -6.78 -2.63
CA LEU A 339 7.35 -6.30 -3.56
C LEU A 339 7.25 -7.10 -4.87
N ASP A 340 7.82 -8.30 -4.96
CA ASP A 340 7.66 -9.18 -6.11
C ASP A 340 6.34 -9.97 -6.04
N ASP A 341 5.90 -10.52 -7.18
CA ASP A 341 4.80 -11.48 -7.21
C ASP A 341 5.26 -12.77 -6.55
N GLN A 342 4.60 -13.15 -5.45
CA GLN A 342 4.76 -14.45 -4.81
C GLN A 342 3.71 -15.44 -5.31
#